data_AF-A0A2I2A5W4-F1
#
_entry.id   AF-A0A2I2A5W4-F1
#
_cell.length_a   1.000
_cell.length_b   1.000
_cell.length_c   1.000
_cell.angle_alpha   90.00
_cell.angle_beta   90.00
_cell.angle_gamma   90.00
#
_symmetry.space_group_name_H-M   'P 1'
#
loop_
_entity.id
_entity.type
_entity.pdbx_description
1 polymer ?
#
loop_
_entity_poly.entity_id
_entity_poly.type
_entity_poly.pdbx_seq_one_letter_code
_entity_poly.pdbx_strand_id
1 'polypeptide(L)'
;MIAEWLTYLSTPCLPYVRKMGYLSEAIAMRARHKRCHHSWQNHFQACQNAILDAASQCQQHRHLVVMGAGSLEDIPLAQLSQQFQTIYLVDLVFLKPAKQLAEHYANVTLIVADVSGILPQVFAGDTQLAYENVWQPDSLADVDMVVSLNLATQLPLIPVRWLMDRFNLDDQAADQMGKAIIKAHLKQLNDYSGVKCLIADRQITEYDAEGRLIDQFDPAWDVALPEAGLAWDWEVIPLGESVHKTRQINRVGASIWS
;
A
#
# COMPACT_ATOMS: atom_id res chain seq x y z
N MET A 1 7.91 15.12 16.98
CA MET A 1 6.63 15.72 17.43
C MET A 1 6.28 17.03 16.70
N ILE A 2 7.14 18.06 16.68
CA ILE A 2 6.82 19.38 16.07
C ILE A 2 6.78 19.32 14.53
N ALA A 3 7.75 18.66 13.91
CA ALA A 3 7.83 18.54 12.45
C ALA A 3 6.69 17.68 11.86
N GLU A 4 6.30 16.60 12.54
CA GLU A 4 5.12 15.81 12.18
C GLU A 4 3.84 16.64 12.31
N TRP A 5 3.71 17.44 13.37
CA TRP A 5 2.54 18.30 13.57
C TRP A 5 2.41 19.39 12.50
N LEU A 6 3.52 20.04 12.13
CA LEU A 6 3.54 20.99 11.01
C LEU A 6 3.21 20.32 9.67
N THR A 7 3.72 19.10 9.45
CA THR A 7 3.39 18.32 8.24
C THR A 7 1.91 17.98 8.21
N TYR A 8 1.34 17.60 9.35
CA TYR A 8 -0.08 17.30 9.47
C TYR A 8 -0.93 18.51 9.12
N LEU A 9 -0.62 19.69 9.68
CA LEU A 9 -1.37 20.92 9.39
C LEU A 9 -1.24 21.41 7.94
N SER A 10 -0.06 21.25 7.32
CA SER A 10 0.24 21.82 6.01
C SER A 10 -0.07 20.90 4.83
N THR A 11 -0.24 19.58 5.04
CA THR A 11 -0.52 18.63 3.94
C THR A 11 -2.00 18.73 3.54
N PRO A 12 -2.33 19.15 2.30
CA PRO A 12 -3.70 19.08 1.80
C PRO A 12 -4.16 17.61 1.78
N CYS A 13 -5.33 17.35 2.35
CA CYS A 13 -5.87 16.00 2.49
C CYS A 13 -7.39 16.09 2.61
N LEU A 14 -8.10 15.16 1.98
CA LEU A 14 -9.55 15.10 2.08
C LEU A 14 -9.98 14.97 3.55
N PRO A 15 -11.07 15.64 3.98
CA PRO A 15 -11.45 15.68 5.40
C PRO A 15 -11.65 14.31 6.03
N TYR A 16 -12.26 13.36 5.32
CA TYR A 16 -12.48 12.00 5.82
C TYR A 16 -11.17 11.20 5.89
N VAL A 17 -10.30 11.29 4.88
CA VAL A 17 -8.97 10.66 4.87
C VAL A 17 -8.15 11.11 6.08
N ARG A 18 -8.18 12.41 6.39
CA ARG A 18 -7.54 12.96 7.59
C ARG A 18 -8.17 12.42 8.89
N LYS A 19 -9.50 12.47 9.00
CA LYS A 19 -10.23 12.06 10.22
C LYS A 19 -10.09 10.56 10.51
N MET A 20 -10.05 9.72 9.47
CA MET A 20 -9.87 8.27 9.59
C MET A 20 -8.42 7.88 9.93
N GLY A 21 -7.46 8.82 9.87
CA GLY A 21 -6.09 8.60 10.33
C GLY A 21 -5.05 8.33 9.24
N TYR A 22 -5.44 8.21 7.96
CA TYR A 22 -4.50 7.94 6.87
C TYR A 22 -3.33 8.92 6.78
N LEU A 23 -3.60 10.23 6.97
CA LEU A 23 -2.52 11.22 6.97
C LEU A 23 -1.56 11.03 8.15
N SER A 24 -2.08 10.67 9.31
CA SER A 24 -1.25 10.38 10.49
C SER A 24 -0.37 9.16 10.25
N GLU A 25 -0.92 8.10 9.65
CA GLU A 25 -0.16 6.90 9.28
C GLU A 25 0.94 7.21 8.25
N ALA A 26 0.65 7.98 7.20
CA ALA A 26 1.65 8.38 6.21
C ALA A 26 2.81 9.16 6.86
N ILE A 27 2.51 10.07 7.80
CA ILE A 27 3.52 10.83 8.54
C ILE A 27 4.32 9.92 9.48
N ALA A 28 3.65 9.01 10.20
CA ALA A 28 4.28 8.06 11.10
C ALA A 28 5.22 7.11 10.34
N MET A 29 4.79 6.59 9.19
CA MET A 29 5.58 5.72 8.33
C MET A 29 6.84 6.44 7.84
N ARG A 30 6.72 7.69 7.38
CA ARG A 30 7.88 8.52 6.99
C ARG A 30 8.83 8.76 8.16
N ALA A 31 8.29 9.07 9.35
CA ALA A 31 9.12 9.29 10.52
C ALA A 31 9.88 8.02 10.93
N ARG A 32 9.22 6.86 10.85
CA ARG A 32 9.84 5.55 11.11
C ARG A 32 10.89 5.20 10.06
N HIS A 33 10.59 5.41 8.78
CA HIS A 33 11.57 5.24 7.70
C HIS A 33 12.87 6.00 8.02
N LYS A 34 12.80 7.28 8.41
CA LYS A 34 14.02 8.05 8.74
C LYS A 34 14.88 7.42 9.84
N ARG A 35 14.26 6.77 10.82
CA ARG A 35 14.98 6.11 11.93
C ARG A 35 15.43 4.70 11.56
N CYS A 36 14.63 4.00 10.75
CA CYS A 36 14.87 2.63 10.31
C CYS A 36 15.56 2.51 8.95
N HIS A 37 16.01 3.62 8.36
CA HIS A 37 16.47 3.68 6.96
C HIS A 37 17.40 2.53 6.60
N HIS A 38 18.41 2.25 7.45
CA HIS A 38 19.35 1.17 7.21
C HIS A 38 18.67 -0.22 7.23
N SER A 39 17.79 -0.46 8.19
CA SER A 39 17.07 -1.74 8.33
C SER A 39 16.04 -1.96 7.22
N TRP A 40 15.49 -0.89 6.64
CA TRP A 40 14.47 -0.97 5.59
C TRP A 40 15.04 -0.96 4.18
N GLN A 41 16.32 -0.64 4.01
CA GLN A 41 16.96 -0.54 2.70
C GLN A 41 16.80 -1.82 1.86
N ASN A 42 16.92 -3.00 2.48
CA ASN A 42 16.75 -4.28 1.81
C ASN A 42 15.31 -4.50 1.34
N HIS A 43 14.31 -4.04 2.12
CA HIS A 43 12.90 -4.09 1.72
C HIS A 43 12.67 -3.21 0.48
N PHE A 44 13.13 -1.96 0.51
CA PHE A 44 13.01 -1.05 -0.64
C PHE A 44 13.67 -1.63 -1.90
N GLN A 45 14.88 -2.19 -1.77
CA GLN A 45 15.56 -2.82 -2.91
C GLN A 45 14.79 -4.03 -3.44
N ALA A 46 14.22 -4.85 -2.57
CA ALA A 46 13.41 -5.99 -2.99
C ALA A 46 12.13 -5.56 -3.71
N CYS A 47 11.42 -4.54 -3.20
CA CYS A 47 10.27 -3.94 -3.88
C CYS A 47 10.66 -3.39 -5.27
N GLN A 48 11.73 -2.60 -5.33
CA GLN A 48 12.21 -2.02 -6.58
C GLN A 48 12.58 -3.11 -7.60
N ASN A 49 13.30 -4.15 -7.18
CA ASN A 49 13.67 -5.25 -8.05
C ASN A 49 12.45 -6.02 -8.57
N ALA A 50 11.45 -6.29 -7.72
CA ALA A 50 10.21 -6.95 -8.13
C ALA A 50 9.41 -6.12 -9.15
N ILE A 51 9.39 -4.79 -8.98
CA ILE A 51 8.75 -3.88 -9.95
C ILE A 51 9.52 -3.88 -11.27
N LEU A 52 10.86 -3.83 -11.25
CA LEU A 52 11.66 -3.89 -12.48
C LEU A 52 11.55 -5.24 -13.19
N ASP A 53 11.46 -6.34 -12.44
CA ASP A 53 11.23 -7.68 -13.01
C ASP A 53 9.88 -7.73 -13.74
N ALA A 54 8.81 -7.24 -13.11
CA ALA A 54 7.50 -7.14 -13.77
C ALA A 54 7.53 -6.22 -15.01
N ALA A 55 8.23 -5.08 -14.94
CA ALA A 55 8.39 -4.18 -16.08
C ALA A 55 9.11 -4.85 -17.25
N SER A 56 10.06 -5.75 -16.98
CA SER A 56 10.78 -6.51 -18.01
C SER A 56 9.90 -7.52 -18.76
N GLN A 57 8.77 -7.93 -18.16
CA GLN A 57 7.82 -8.87 -18.77
C GLN A 57 6.80 -8.17 -19.68
N CYS A 58 6.77 -6.83 -19.68
CA CYS A 58 5.85 -6.06 -20.50
C CYS A 58 6.26 -6.09 -21.97
N GLN A 59 5.29 -6.31 -22.87
CA GLN A 59 5.54 -6.25 -24.32
C GLN A 59 5.63 -4.82 -24.86
N GLN A 60 4.92 -3.91 -24.18
CA GLN A 60 4.85 -2.48 -24.47
C GLN A 60 5.01 -1.72 -23.15
N HIS A 61 5.44 -0.47 -23.23
CA HIS A 61 5.69 0.39 -22.07
C HIS A 61 4.98 1.73 -22.24
N ARG A 62 3.68 1.73 -22.55
CA ARG A 62 2.86 2.94 -22.66
C ARG A 62 2.56 3.47 -21.27
N HIS A 63 1.66 2.83 -20.52
CA HIS A 63 1.30 3.29 -19.19
C HIS A 63 1.62 2.28 -18.08
N LEU A 64 2.21 2.78 -17.00
CA LEU A 64 2.37 2.10 -15.72
C LEU A 64 1.45 2.73 -14.69
N VAL A 65 0.71 1.93 -13.94
CA VAL A 65 -0.05 2.36 -12.76
C VAL A 65 0.54 1.72 -11.50
N VAL A 66 0.90 2.53 -10.50
CA VAL A 66 1.32 2.03 -9.17
C VAL A 66 0.32 2.49 -8.12
N MET A 67 -0.42 1.56 -7.56
CA MET A 67 -1.36 1.76 -6.46
C MET A 67 -0.66 1.54 -5.12
N GLY A 68 -0.79 2.49 -4.19
CA GLY A 68 -0.08 2.47 -2.91
C GLY A 68 1.30 3.09 -3.02
N ALA A 69 1.45 4.13 -3.85
CA ALA A 69 2.75 4.70 -4.15
C ALA A 69 3.39 5.44 -2.96
N GLY A 70 2.58 6.01 -2.08
CA GLY A 70 2.96 6.62 -0.80
C GLY A 70 4.21 7.50 -0.84
N SER A 71 5.30 6.99 -0.26
CA SER A 71 6.56 7.72 -0.08
C SER A 71 7.48 7.73 -1.31
N LEU A 72 7.22 6.85 -2.27
CA LEU A 72 8.03 6.56 -3.47
C LEU A 72 9.38 5.85 -3.22
N GLU A 73 9.73 5.52 -1.98
CA GLU A 73 11.02 4.87 -1.65
C GLU A 73 11.11 3.44 -2.22
N ASP A 74 9.99 2.73 -2.29
CA ASP A 74 9.86 1.38 -2.85
C ASP A 74 9.84 1.36 -4.40
N ILE A 75 9.78 2.53 -5.04
CA ILE A 75 9.56 2.64 -6.49
C ILE A 75 10.87 3.06 -7.19
N PRO A 76 11.38 2.29 -8.17
CA PRO A 76 12.59 2.63 -8.91
C PRO A 76 12.27 3.67 -9.99
N LEU A 77 11.83 4.85 -9.56
CA LEU A 77 11.16 5.83 -10.41
C LEU A 77 12.04 6.35 -11.55
N ALA A 78 13.35 6.48 -11.33
CA ALA A 78 14.29 6.92 -12.35
C ALA A 78 14.34 5.93 -13.54
N GLN A 79 14.44 4.64 -13.24
CA GLN A 79 14.47 3.57 -14.23
C GLN A 79 13.14 3.44 -14.94
N LEU A 80 12.03 3.49 -14.19
CA LEU A 80 10.69 3.36 -14.77
C LEU A 80 10.36 4.56 -15.67
N SER A 81 10.74 5.77 -15.28
CA SER A 81 10.52 6.99 -16.07
C SER A 81 11.25 6.95 -17.42
N GLN A 82 12.36 6.21 -17.52
CA GLN A 82 13.05 5.98 -18.80
C GLN A 82 12.40 4.90 -19.67
N GLN A 83 11.62 3.99 -19.06
CA GLN A 83 11.00 2.85 -19.76
C GLN A 83 9.58 3.15 -20.22
N PHE A 84 8.76 3.77 -19.37
CA PHE A 84 7.33 4.00 -19.64
C PHE A 84 7.04 5.38 -20.22
N GLN A 85 6.08 5.48 -21.14
CA GLN A 85 5.64 6.76 -21.70
C GLN A 85 4.91 7.62 -20.66
N THR A 86 4.08 7.00 -19.81
CA THR A 86 3.36 7.66 -18.71
C THR A 86 3.35 6.78 -17.48
N ILE A 87 3.57 7.38 -16.31
CA ILE A 87 3.50 6.70 -15.01
C ILE A 87 2.46 7.40 -14.14
N TYR A 88 1.48 6.64 -13.68
CA TYR A 88 0.47 7.09 -12.73
C TYR A 88 0.80 6.51 -11.35
N LEU A 89 1.08 7.39 -10.39
CA LEU A 89 1.34 7.02 -9.00
C LEU A 89 0.10 7.38 -8.17
N VAL A 90 -0.54 6.37 -7.59
CA VAL A 90 -1.85 6.49 -6.98
C VAL A 90 -1.74 6.24 -5.47
N ASP A 91 -2.22 7.19 -4.68
CA ASP A 91 -2.27 7.06 -3.22
C ASP A 91 -3.33 8.00 -2.63
N LEU A 92 -3.76 7.75 -1.40
CA LEU A 92 -4.62 8.67 -0.64
C LEU A 92 -3.85 9.91 -0.18
N VAL A 93 -2.55 9.80 0.06
CA VAL A 93 -1.72 10.85 0.66
C VAL A 93 -0.32 10.90 0.06
N PHE A 94 0.00 12.01 -0.61
CA PHE A 94 1.38 12.35 -0.96
C PHE A 94 1.93 13.45 -0.05
N LEU A 95 2.95 13.11 0.75
CA LEU A 95 3.71 14.10 1.52
C LEU A 95 4.63 14.91 0.59
N LYS A 96 4.98 16.13 1.02
CA LYS A 96 5.79 17.08 0.22
C LYS A 96 7.03 16.44 -0.45
N PRO A 97 7.82 15.58 0.21
CA PRO A 97 9.02 15.01 -0.40
C PRO A 97 8.72 14.04 -1.57
N ALA A 98 7.64 13.27 -1.48
CA ALA A 98 7.18 12.44 -2.61
C ALA A 98 6.74 13.31 -3.79
N LYS A 99 6.01 14.41 -3.52
CA LYS A 99 5.63 15.40 -4.55
C LYS A 99 6.85 15.99 -5.25
N GLN A 100 7.83 16.45 -4.45
CA GLN A 100 9.07 17.02 -4.98
C GLN A 100 9.87 16.01 -5.79
N LEU A 101 9.94 14.74 -5.37
CA LEU A 101 10.61 13.70 -6.14
C LEU A 101 9.91 13.47 -7.49
N ALA A 102 8.59 13.34 -7.49
CA ALA A 102 7.81 13.14 -8.72
C ALA A 102 7.95 14.31 -9.72
N GLU A 103 8.03 15.56 -9.24
CA GLU A 103 8.22 16.77 -10.08
C GLU A 103 9.51 16.75 -10.92
N HIS A 104 10.48 15.88 -10.62
CA HIS A 104 11.69 15.73 -11.44
C HIS A 104 11.46 15.00 -12.76
N TYR A 105 10.30 14.34 -12.92
CA TYR A 105 10.02 13.47 -14.06
C TYR A 105 8.78 13.97 -14.81
N ALA A 106 8.97 14.36 -16.07
CA ALA A 106 7.91 14.97 -16.90
C ALA A 106 6.76 14.02 -17.24
N ASN A 107 7.00 12.71 -17.19
CA ASN A 107 6.03 11.65 -17.49
C ASN A 107 5.41 11.00 -16.25
N VAL A 108 5.62 11.57 -15.06
CA VAL A 108 5.07 11.05 -13.80
C VAL A 108 3.91 11.92 -13.34
N THR A 109 2.76 11.31 -13.11
CA THR A 109 1.56 11.97 -12.59
C THR A 109 1.17 11.38 -11.24
N LEU A 110 1.02 12.25 -10.23
CA LEU A 110 0.48 11.86 -8.93
C LEU A 110 -1.05 11.95 -8.94
N ILE A 111 -1.73 10.87 -8.59
CA ILE A 111 -3.19 10.78 -8.51
C ILE A 111 -3.59 10.56 -7.05
N VAL A 112 -4.28 11.53 -6.47
CA VAL A 112 -4.85 11.39 -5.13
C VAL A 112 -6.22 10.72 -5.24
N ALA A 113 -6.28 9.42 -4.94
CA ALA A 113 -7.52 8.65 -5.06
C ALA A 113 -7.63 7.54 -4.01
N ASP A 114 -8.87 7.24 -3.63
CA ASP A 114 -9.23 6.02 -2.92
C ASP A 114 -9.37 4.88 -3.92
N VAL A 115 -8.41 3.94 -3.94
CA VAL A 115 -8.47 2.83 -4.89
C VAL A 115 -9.63 1.87 -4.64
N SER A 116 -10.12 1.82 -3.40
CA SER A 116 -11.21 0.94 -3.00
C SER A 116 -12.59 1.50 -3.36
N GLY A 117 -12.70 2.83 -3.49
CA GLY A 117 -13.94 3.54 -3.80
C GLY A 117 -14.98 3.57 -2.67
N ILE A 118 -14.71 2.93 -1.54
CA ILE A 118 -15.68 2.74 -0.46
C ILE A 118 -15.50 3.73 0.70
N LEU A 119 -14.39 4.46 0.78
CA LEU A 119 -14.08 5.28 1.97
C LEU A 119 -15.13 6.36 2.29
N PRO A 120 -15.76 7.05 1.33
CA PRO A 120 -16.83 7.99 1.65
C PRO A 120 -18.03 7.34 2.34
N GLN A 121 -18.41 6.13 1.92
CA GLN A 121 -19.52 5.35 2.49
C GLN A 121 -19.16 4.83 3.88
N VAL A 122 -17.97 4.24 4.02
CA VAL A 122 -17.42 3.78 5.31
C VAL A 122 -17.33 4.92 6.31
N PHE A 123 -16.87 6.10 5.87
CA PHE A 123 -16.77 7.28 6.73
C PHE A 123 -18.15 7.70 7.29
N ALA A 124 -19.21 7.53 6.51
CA ALA A 124 -20.59 7.80 6.91
C ALA A 124 -21.21 6.70 7.78
N GLY A 125 -20.52 5.57 7.98
CA GLY A 125 -21.01 4.44 8.77
C GLY A 125 -21.78 3.40 7.97
N ASP A 126 -21.73 3.45 6.63
CA ASP A 126 -22.38 2.46 5.80
C ASP A 126 -21.64 1.12 5.85
N THR A 127 -22.42 0.04 5.86
CA THR A 127 -21.94 -1.35 5.82
C THR A 127 -22.38 -2.07 4.55
N GLN A 128 -23.28 -1.47 3.76
CA GLN A 128 -23.72 -1.95 2.45
C GLN A 128 -22.85 -1.33 1.35
N LEU A 129 -21.60 -1.77 1.28
CA LEU A 129 -20.60 -1.19 0.41
C LEU A 129 -20.68 -1.74 -1.01
N ALA A 130 -20.51 -0.86 -1.98
CA ALA A 130 -20.42 -1.21 -3.41
C ALA A 130 -18.94 -1.44 -3.78
N TYR A 131 -18.48 -2.68 -3.61
CA TYR A 131 -17.09 -3.08 -3.86
C TYR A 131 -16.68 -3.06 -5.34
N GLU A 132 -17.63 -2.86 -6.25
CA GLU A 132 -17.41 -2.69 -7.69
C GLU A 132 -16.95 -1.27 -8.07
N ASN A 133 -17.13 -0.27 -7.20
CA ASN A 133 -16.81 1.13 -7.48
C ASN A 133 -15.33 1.48 -7.26
N VAL A 134 -14.43 0.56 -7.58
CA VAL A 134 -12.98 0.76 -7.45
C VAL A 134 -12.49 1.87 -8.39
N TRP A 135 -11.45 2.60 -7.98
CA TRP A 135 -10.83 3.60 -8.84
C TRP A 135 -10.14 2.93 -10.04
N GLN A 136 -10.25 3.53 -11.22
CA GLN A 136 -9.54 3.08 -12.42
C GLN A 136 -9.12 4.29 -13.26
N PRO A 137 -8.03 4.21 -14.03
CA PRO A 137 -7.71 5.23 -15.03
C PRO A 137 -8.74 5.22 -16.16
N ASP A 138 -8.85 6.34 -16.89
CA ASP A 138 -9.84 6.50 -17.97
C ASP A 138 -9.72 5.45 -19.09
N SER A 139 -8.51 4.94 -19.34
CA SER A 139 -8.24 3.89 -20.33
C SER A 139 -7.40 2.77 -19.74
N LEU A 140 -8.05 1.68 -19.34
CA LEU A 140 -7.37 0.45 -18.91
C LEU A 140 -6.58 -0.23 -20.03
N ALA A 141 -7.06 -0.12 -21.28
CA ALA A 141 -6.46 -0.79 -22.45
C ALA A 141 -5.05 -0.28 -22.78
N ASP A 142 -4.69 0.90 -22.28
CA ASP A 142 -3.36 1.48 -22.46
C ASP A 142 -2.40 1.19 -21.30
N VAL A 143 -2.88 0.51 -20.26
CA VAL A 143 -2.06 0.12 -19.10
C VAL A 143 -1.38 -1.21 -19.38
N ASP A 144 -0.08 -1.11 -19.69
CA ASP A 144 0.75 -2.28 -19.95
C ASP A 144 1.28 -2.90 -18.66
N MET A 145 1.26 -2.16 -17.54
CA MET A 145 1.63 -2.68 -16.22
C MET A 145 0.84 -2.02 -15.09
N VAL A 146 0.38 -2.83 -14.13
CA VAL A 146 -0.23 -2.37 -12.87
C VAL A 146 0.49 -2.98 -11.67
N VAL A 147 0.76 -2.16 -10.64
CA VAL A 147 1.39 -2.58 -9.39
C VAL A 147 0.45 -2.29 -8.22
N SER A 148 0.18 -3.29 -7.39
CA SER A 148 -0.33 -3.09 -6.03
C SER A 148 0.86 -3.21 -5.07
N LEU A 149 1.29 -2.08 -4.52
CA LEU A 149 2.53 -1.97 -3.76
C LEU A 149 2.25 -1.88 -2.26
N ASN A 150 2.47 -2.98 -1.54
CA ASN A 150 2.21 -3.11 -0.11
C ASN A 150 0.81 -2.62 0.29
N LEU A 151 -0.18 -2.75 -0.60
CA LEU A 151 -1.48 -2.11 -0.45
C LEU A 151 -2.61 -3.10 -0.15
N ALA A 152 -2.67 -4.21 -0.90
CA ALA A 152 -3.81 -5.13 -0.88
C ALA A 152 -4.24 -5.56 0.54
N THR A 153 -3.28 -5.97 1.36
CA THR A 153 -3.52 -6.42 2.75
C THR A 153 -3.70 -5.28 3.74
N GLN A 154 -3.37 -4.04 3.36
CA GLN A 154 -3.55 -2.85 4.19
C GLN A 154 -4.89 -2.17 3.96
N LEU A 155 -5.50 -2.32 2.78
CA LEU A 155 -6.80 -1.71 2.44
C LEU A 155 -7.90 -1.96 3.48
N PRO A 156 -8.03 -3.16 4.10
CA PRO A 156 -9.04 -3.39 5.12
C PRO A 156 -8.81 -2.68 6.46
N LEU A 157 -7.56 -2.40 6.82
CA LEU A 157 -7.18 -2.15 8.22
C LEU A 157 -7.89 -0.93 8.82
N ILE A 158 -7.82 0.22 8.14
CA ILE A 158 -8.43 1.46 8.62
C ILE A 158 -9.97 1.44 8.45
N PRO A 159 -10.54 1.03 7.30
CA PRO A 159 -11.99 0.97 7.11
C PRO A 159 -12.71 0.09 8.12
N VAL A 160 -12.22 -1.14 8.33
CA VAL A 160 -12.82 -2.09 9.26
C VAL A 160 -12.73 -1.55 10.68
N ARG A 161 -11.53 -1.14 11.11
CA ARG A 161 -11.33 -0.53 12.43
C ARG A 161 -12.23 0.68 12.66
N TRP A 162 -12.40 1.54 11.64
CA TRP A 162 -13.25 2.71 11.74
C TRP A 162 -14.70 2.35 12.05
N LEU A 163 -15.25 1.34 11.36
CA LEU A 163 -16.62 0.89 11.60
C LEU A 163 -16.78 0.16 12.93
N MET A 164 -15.79 -0.63 13.36
CA MET A 164 -15.78 -1.24 14.69
C MET A 164 -15.79 -0.17 15.78
N ASP A 165 -14.84 0.78 15.73
CA ASP A 165 -14.63 1.80 16.76
C ASP A 165 -15.77 2.84 16.83
N ARG A 166 -16.41 3.16 15.69
CA ARG A 166 -17.38 4.27 15.59
C ARG A 166 -18.82 3.84 15.40
N PHE A 167 -19.04 2.65 14.86
CA PHE A 167 -20.37 2.16 14.47
C PHE A 167 -20.68 0.76 15.02
N ASN A 168 -19.83 0.21 15.90
CA ASN A 168 -20.00 -1.09 16.55
C ASN A 168 -20.19 -2.25 15.56
N LEU A 169 -19.45 -2.23 14.45
CA LEU A 169 -19.35 -3.39 13.56
C LEU A 169 -18.82 -4.59 14.36
N ASP A 170 -19.53 -5.71 14.34
CA ASP A 170 -19.11 -6.93 15.02
C ASP A 170 -17.97 -7.64 14.30
N ASP A 171 -17.29 -8.55 15.01
CA ASP A 171 -16.10 -9.25 14.50
C ASP A 171 -16.40 -10.11 13.25
N GLN A 172 -17.61 -10.68 13.16
CA GLN A 172 -17.99 -11.50 12.02
C GLN A 172 -18.18 -10.64 10.76
N ALA A 173 -18.85 -9.50 10.89
CA ALA A 173 -19.03 -8.54 9.82
C ALA A 173 -17.70 -7.87 9.43
N ALA A 174 -16.83 -7.61 10.40
CA ALA A 174 -15.47 -7.11 10.19
C ALA A 174 -14.64 -8.07 9.33
N ASP A 175 -14.65 -9.38 9.66
CA ASP A 175 -13.98 -10.43 8.88
C ASP A 175 -14.51 -10.49 7.44
N GLN A 176 -15.83 -10.51 7.28
CA GLN A 176 -16.45 -10.52 5.94
C GLN A 176 -16.08 -9.29 5.11
N MET A 177 -16.07 -8.10 5.73
CA MET A 177 -15.70 -6.86 5.06
C MET A 177 -14.23 -6.87 4.64
N GLY A 178 -13.31 -7.29 5.52
CA GLY A 178 -11.88 -7.34 5.18
C GLY A 178 -11.61 -8.29 4.01
N LYS A 179 -12.24 -9.47 4.03
CA LYS A 179 -12.23 -10.42 2.90
C LYS A 179 -12.78 -9.80 1.62
N ALA A 180 -13.90 -9.08 1.69
CA ALA A 180 -14.53 -8.47 0.52
C ALA A 180 -13.65 -7.39 -0.11
N ILE A 181 -13.01 -6.53 0.70
CA ILE A 181 -12.10 -5.48 0.23
C ILE A 181 -10.91 -6.08 -0.53
N ILE A 182 -10.25 -7.10 0.03
CA ILE A 182 -9.10 -7.74 -0.61
C ILE A 182 -9.52 -8.40 -1.93
N LYS A 183 -10.63 -9.16 -1.92
CA LYS A 183 -11.16 -9.81 -3.13
C LYS A 183 -11.50 -8.81 -4.22
N ALA A 184 -12.11 -7.68 -3.87
CA ALA A 184 -12.44 -6.61 -4.81
C ALA A 184 -11.20 -6.02 -5.45
N HIS A 185 -10.15 -5.76 -4.65
CA HIS A 185 -8.88 -5.25 -5.16
C HIS A 185 -8.14 -6.27 -6.04
N LEU A 186 -8.12 -7.55 -5.68
CA LEU A 186 -7.56 -8.59 -6.54
C LEU A 186 -8.34 -8.73 -7.85
N LYS A 187 -9.67 -8.60 -7.81
CA LYS A 187 -10.49 -8.55 -9.02
C LYS A 187 -10.12 -7.34 -9.87
N GLN A 188 -9.99 -6.15 -9.27
CA GLN A 188 -9.58 -4.93 -9.95
C GLN A 188 -8.23 -5.11 -10.67
N LEU A 189 -7.22 -5.72 -10.04
CA LEU A 189 -5.94 -6.00 -10.69
C LEU A 189 -6.10 -6.93 -11.92
N ASN A 190 -7.01 -7.90 -11.85
CA ASN A 190 -7.30 -8.80 -12.95
C ASN A 190 -8.12 -8.18 -14.09
N ASP A 191 -8.76 -7.03 -13.87
CA ASP A 191 -9.44 -6.28 -14.93
C ASP A 191 -8.43 -5.59 -15.89
N TYR A 192 -7.15 -5.45 -15.48
CA TYR A 192 -6.08 -4.98 -16.36
C TYR A 192 -5.57 -6.11 -17.27
N SER A 193 -5.35 -5.81 -18.55
CA SER A 193 -4.77 -6.76 -19.52
C SER A 193 -3.24 -6.81 -19.51
N GLY A 194 -2.59 -5.77 -18.98
CA GLY A 194 -1.13 -5.70 -18.87
C GLY A 194 -0.58 -6.63 -17.79
N VAL A 195 0.74 -6.54 -17.55
CA VAL A 195 1.42 -7.26 -16.46
C VAL A 195 0.93 -6.74 -15.11
N LYS A 196 0.56 -7.64 -14.20
CA LYS A 196 0.24 -7.32 -12.81
C LYS A 196 1.43 -7.65 -11.92
N CYS A 197 1.73 -6.77 -10.97
CA CYS A 197 2.66 -7.03 -9.87
C CYS A 197 1.96 -6.75 -8.54
N LEU A 198 1.84 -7.76 -7.69
CA LEU A 198 1.34 -7.64 -6.32
C LEU A 198 2.49 -7.83 -5.35
N ILE A 199 2.82 -6.79 -4.60
CA ILE A 199 3.72 -6.86 -3.45
C ILE A 199 2.84 -6.73 -2.21
N ALA A 200 2.84 -7.75 -1.37
CA ALA A 200 2.01 -7.78 -0.17
C ALA A 200 2.68 -8.59 0.95
N ASP A 201 2.39 -8.20 2.19
CA ASP A 201 2.66 -9.02 3.35
C ASP A 201 1.92 -10.36 3.22
N ARG A 202 2.61 -11.46 3.53
CA ARG A 202 2.10 -12.84 3.47
C ARG A 202 1.95 -13.46 4.86
N GLN A 203 2.73 -12.95 5.80
CA GLN A 203 2.66 -13.32 7.21
C GLN A 203 3.24 -12.19 8.03
N ILE A 204 2.60 -11.88 9.16
CA ILE A 204 3.14 -10.95 10.14
C ILE A 204 3.49 -11.76 11.39
N THR A 205 4.66 -11.49 11.96
CA THR A 205 5.16 -12.20 13.15
C THR A 205 5.73 -11.21 14.14
N GLU A 206 5.31 -11.32 15.39
CA GLU A 206 5.75 -10.48 16.50
C GLU A 206 6.58 -11.30 17.49
N TYR A 207 7.69 -10.72 17.93
CA TYR A 207 8.60 -11.30 18.91
C TYR A 207 8.77 -10.39 20.12
N ASP A 208 9.02 -10.98 21.29
CA ASP A 208 9.43 -10.24 22.49
C ASP A 208 10.91 -9.83 22.43
N ALA A 209 11.37 -9.14 23.48
CA ALA A 209 12.74 -8.65 23.59
C ALA A 209 13.78 -9.78 23.66
N GLU A 210 13.37 -10.96 24.13
CA GLU A 210 14.18 -12.17 24.22
C GLU A 210 14.16 -13.01 22.93
N GLY A 211 13.42 -12.56 21.91
CA GLY A 211 13.30 -13.22 20.60
C GLY A 211 12.30 -14.37 20.57
N ARG A 212 11.41 -14.47 21.56
CA ARG A 212 10.34 -15.48 21.59
C ARG A 212 9.13 -14.98 20.83
N LEU A 213 8.49 -15.89 20.09
CA LEU A 213 7.27 -15.60 19.34
C LEU A 213 6.15 -15.19 20.30
N ILE A 214 5.57 -14.01 20.08
CA ILE A 214 4.37 -13.52 20.77
C ILE A 214 3.14 -13.89 19.95
N ASP A 215 3.14 -13.52 18.67
CA ASP A 215 1.97 -13.66 17.81
C ASP A 215 2.37 -13.86 16.34
N GLN A 216 1.46 -14.46 15.58
CA GLN A 216 1.59 -14.68 14.15
C GLN A 216 0.21 -14.67 13.50
N PHE A 217 0.02 -13.85 12.46
CA PHE A 217 -1.27 -13.74 11.78
C PHE A 217 -1.13 -13.55 10.27
N ASP A 218 -2.19 -13.95 9.56
CA ASP A 218 -2.36 -13.77 8.12
C ASP A 218 -2.91 -12.36 7.82
N PRO A 219 -2.12 -11.47 7.17
CA PRO A 219 -2.59 -10.13 6.82
C PRO A 219 -3.59 -10.14 5.65
N ALA A 220 -3.79 -11.28 4.98
CA ALA A 220 -4.71 -11.42 3.85
C ALA A 220 -6.15 -11.79 4.25
N TRP A 221 -6.46 -11.85 5.54
CA TRP A 221 -7.80 -12.18 6.03
C TRP A 221 -8.32 -13.50 5.42
N ASP A 222 -7.49 -14.55 5.41
CA ASP A 222 -7.76 -15.84 4.75
C ASP A 222 -8.05 -15.78 3.24
N VAL A 223 -7.86 -14.63 2.58
CA VAL A 223 -8.00 -14.51 1.14
C VAL A 223 -6.74 -15.04 0.48
N ALA A 224 -6.89 -16.06 -0.36
CA ALA A 224 -5.80 -16.60 -1.16
C ALA A 224 -5.25 -15.50 -2.09
N LEU A 225 -4.02 -15.08 -1.82
CA LEU A 225 -3.27 -14.20 -2.70
C LEU A 225 -2.61 -15.04 -3.82
N PRO A 226 -2.33 -14.44 -5.00
CA PRO A 226 -1.50 -15.07 -6.02
C PRO A 226 -0.17 -15.60 -5.43
N GLU A 227 0.34 -16.70 -5.98
CA GLU A 227 1.58 -17.32 -5.53
C GLU A 227 2.75 -16.32 -5.67
N ALA A 228 3.59 -16.24 -4.64
CA ALA A 228 4.73 -15.33 -4.64
C ALA A 228 5.95 -16.03 -5.26
N GLY A 229 6.45 -15.50 -6.38
CA GLY A 229 7.70 -15.98 -7.00
C GLY A 229 8.94 -15.47 -6.27
N LEU A 230 8.80 -14.36 -5.54
CA LEU A 230 9.85 -13.76 -4.71
C LEU A 230 9.30 -13.51 -3.32
N ALA A 231 10.12 -13.73 -2.28
CA ALA A 231 9.74 -13.41 -0.92
C ALA A 231 10.96 -13.07 -0.04
N TRP A 232 10.78 -12.10 0.86
CA TRP A 232 11.81 -11.60 1.75
C TRP A 232 11.22 -11.22 3.11
N ASP A 233 12.08 -11.05 4.10
CA ASP A 233 11.68 -10.61 5.43
C ASP A 233 11.91 -9.10 5.55
N TRP A 234 10.91 -8.39 6.07
CA TRP A 234 10.98 -6.98 6.39
C TRP A 234 10.79 -6.78 7.88
N GLU A 235 11.84 -6.32 8.56
CA GLU A 235 11.75 -5.90 9.96
C GLU A 235 11.09 -4.53 10.05
N VAL A 236 9.75 -4.53 10.11
CA VAL A 236 8.92 -3.33 10.13
C VAL A 236 9.14 -2.53 11.40
N ILE A 237 9.20 -3.20 12.54
CA ILE A 237 9.43 -2.58 13.84
C ILE A 237 10.63 -3.25 14.49
N PRO A 238 11.84 -2.67 14.34
CA PRO A 238 12.99 -3.13 15.09
C PRO A 238 12.81 -2.93 16.60
N LEU A 239 13.47 -3.75 17.43
CA LEU A 239 13.38 -3.66 18.90
C LEU A 239 13.64 -2.24 19.44
N GLY A 240 14.60 -1.53 18.83
CA GLY A 240 14.95 -0.16 19.23
C GLY A 240 13.88 0.89 18.94
N GLU A 241 12.91 0.59 18.08
CA GLU A 241 11.77 1.47 17.76
C GLU A 241 10.51 1.17 18.59
N SER A 242 10.37 -0.06 19.12
CA SER A 242 9.15 -0.46 19.80
C SER A 242 9.07 0.12 21.21
N VAL A 243 7.96 0.83 21.49
CA VAL A 243 7.61 1.28 22.84
C VAL A 243 7.36 0.09 23.78
N HIS A 244 6.88 -1.03 23.22
CA HIS A 244 6.57 -2.26 23.96
C HIS A 244 7.75 -3.25 24.01
N LYS A 245 8.92 -2.86 23.49
CA LYS A 245 10.10 -3.73 23.32
C LYS A 245 9.81 -5.02 22.54
N THR A 246 8.88 -4.92 21.59
CA THR A 246 8.56 -5.98 20.63
C THR A 246 9.28 -5.77 19.31
N ARG A 247 9.47 -6.84 18.56
CA ARG A 247 10.00 -6.82 17.20
C ARG A 247 8.94 -7.34 16.25
N GLN A 248 8.66 -6.63 15.17
CA GLN A 248 7.73 -7.09 14.14
C GLN A 248 8.49 -7.39 12.85
N ILE A 249 8.29 -8.59 12.31
CA ILE A 249 8.80 -9.02 11.01
C ILE A 249 7.62 -9.39 10.13
N ASN A 250 7.57 -8.81 8.95
CA ASN A 250 6.63 -9.20 7.91
C ASN A 250 7.37 -10.05 6.87
N ARG A 251 6.84 -11.23 6.59
CA ARG A 251 7.21 -11.98 5.38
C ARG A 251 6.49 -11.33 4.21
N VAL A 252 7.22 -10.65 3.33
CA VAL A 252 6.67 -9.98 2.15
C VAL A 252 6.85 -10.89 0.93
N GLY A 253 5.88 -10.88 0.02
CA GLY A 253 5.94 -11.66 -1.21
C GLY A 253 5.50 -10.86 -2.42
N ALA A 254 6.24 -10.99 -3.53
CA ALA A 254 5.89 -10.44 -4.82
C ALA A 254 5.35 -11.53 -5.77
N SER A 255 4.21 -11.25 -6.37
CA SER A 255 3.56 -12.08 -7.39
C SER A 255 3.48 -11.31 -8.69
N ILE A 256 3.86 -11.94 -9.80
CA ILE A 256 3.86 -11.32 -11.12
C ILE A 256 3.10 -12.23 -12.09
N TRP A 257 2.11 -11.71 -12.80
CA TRP A 257 1.30 -12.46 -13.75
C TRP A 257 0.73 -11.57 -14.85
N SER A 258 0.26 -12.17 -15.94
CA SER A 258 -0.39 -11.49 -17.07
C SER A 258 -1.75 -12.12 -17.35
#